data_AF-A0A8H4WBI3-F1
#
_entry.id   AF-A0A8H4WBI3-F1
#
_cell.length_a   1.000
_cell.length_b   1.000
_cell.length_c   1.000
_cell.angle_alpha   90.00
_cell.angle_beta   90.00
_cell.angle_gamma   90.00
#
_symmetry.space_group_name_H-M   'P 1'
#
loop_
_entity.id
_entity.type
_entity.pdbx_description
1 polymer ?
#
loop_
_entity_poly.entity_id
_entity_poly.type
_entity_poly.pdbx_seq_one_letter_code
_entity_poly.pdbx_strand_id
1 'polypeptide(L)'
;MPQLRFITTTNPEQVKGSGMRKIVRSHVARQHHIVRQQAWRDDNEVQGKCEYIPTLLKYLGLRGFFGDFLARMILGDETGNSVAQDKTPSEPSTRSQQSLRRPSGSLVITVSPGGAEPFSVWPLEATPRMNILVDHFLKVVGPGMNAFIAGATGTVDPIKTVYIPFSMSDPCVFHGLLLLSARSFAKLSLDTSYHITALKHKVGCIHLVNQGLGIPGKQTSDAIIAAVLMLAVEEMLLGDPEVFKAHLKGLQSMVVIRGGLDKLGLGGILKQLALSCDRACGIFTGSEPLFGQRDSREIIPPGFDQILQCSEINHHVSRFISDAKITTMIKTFSGYEGMTDAELLSSDTHCNFIAQHINRISSQSMITNNIAVVTPHLRVEECLCYGLMTYHIMMLRSIPPHPSLCLDIGNQLKSALLQTELQVHWQGHSELLLWISFAGAHTTTQGPLRDWYVLLLSSINSRLGAKSWEQIKPILMKFLWIERYEIPGSALWLEMEHLSVNNVLHLVTLAPLFRV
;
A
#
# COMPACT_ATOMS: atom_id res chain seq x y z
N MET A 1 -1.77 16.98 36.51
CA MET A 1 -2.14 16.10 35.39
C MET A 1 -1.30 16.50 34.18
N PRO A 2 -0.68 15.55 33.45
CA PRO A 2 0.11 15.87 32.26
C PRO A 2 -0.80 16.51 31.19
N GLN A 3 -0.38 17.65 30.66
CA GLN A 3 -1.13 18.44 29.70
C GLN A 3 -0.95 17.82 28.31
N LEU A 4 -1.99 17.18 27.78
CA LEU A 4 -2.00 16.63 26.42
C LEU A 4 -1.84 17.79 25.42
N ARG A 5 -0.65 17.91 24.80
CA ARG A 5 -0.39 18.90 23.75
C ARG A 5 -0.51 18.26 22.38
N PHE A 6 -1.62 18.52 21.71
CA PHE A 6 -1.78 18.31 20.28
C PHE A 6 -1.51 19.63 19.54
N ILE A 7 -1.12 19.57 18.26
CA ILE A 7 -1.15 20.77 17.40
C ILE A 7 -2.62 21.07 17.13
N THR A 8 -3.22 21.83 18.04
CA THR A 8 -4.60 22.27 17.99
C THR A 8 -4.70 23.54 17.18
N THR A 9 -5.32 23.48 16.01
CA THR A 9 -5.90 24.67 15.37
C THR A 9 -7.20 25.06 16.08
N THR A 10 -7.20 25.26 17.40
CA THR A 10 -8.45 25.51 18.15
C THR A 10 -8.25 26.40 19.38
N ASN A 11 -7.78 27.63 19.18
CA ASN A 11 -8.11 28.69 20.14
C ASN A 11 -8.43 30.00 19.40
N PRO A 12 -9.71 30.42 19.32
CA PRO A 12 -10.14 31.67 18.68
C PRO A 12 -9.46 32.92 19.24
N GLU A 13 -9.05 32.91 20.51
CA GLU A 13 -8.36 34.06 21.12
C GLU A 13 -6.87 34.12 20.79
N GLN A 14 -6.25 32.99 20.41
CA GLN A 14 -4.87 32.94 19.91
C GLN A 14 -4.74 33.33 18.43
N VAL A 15 -5.86 33.50 17.70
CA VAL A 15 -5.91 33.96 16.29
C VAL A 15 -5.37 35.38 16.11
N LYS A 16 -5.23 36.15 17.21
CA LYS A 16 -4.59 37.47 17.22
C LYS A 16 -3.07 37.41 17.38
N GLY A 17 -2.49 36.27 17.76
CA GLY A 17 -1.05 36.11 17.95
C GLY A 17 -0.28 36.06 16.63
N SER A 18 0.75 36.90 16.51
CA SER A 18 1.66 36.99 15.35
C SER A 18 2.18 35.62 14.88
N GLY A 19 2.50 34.71 15.82
CA GLY A 19 2.98 33.35 15.51
C GLY A 19 1.92 32.44 14.88
N MET A 20 0.67 32.47 15.35
CA MET A 20 -0.41 31.62 14.82
C MET A 20 -0.85 32.08 13.42
N ARG A 21 -0.85 33.40 13.17
CA ARG A 21 -1.05 33.93 11.81
C ARG A 21 0.07 33.51 10.87
N LYS A 22 1.31 33.43 11.35
CA LYS A 22 2.45 32.94 10.57
C LYS A 22 2.32 31.44 10.26
N ILE A 23 1.81 30.63 11.20
CA ILE A 23 1.56 29.19 11.00
C ILE A 23 0.38 28.97 10.05
N VAL A 24 -0.76 29.65 10.23
CA VAL A 24 -1.91 29.56 9.31
C VAL A 24 -1.56 30.12 7.94
N ARG A 25 -0.84 31.23 7.84
CA ARG A 25 -0.34 31.73 6.55
C ARG A 25 0.71 30.79 5.95
N SER A 26 1.55 30.13 6.75
CA SER A 26 2.50 29.12 6.25
C SER A 26 1.79 27.85 5.80
N HIS A 27 0.74 27.41 6.49
CA HIS A 27 -0.04 26.23 6.15
C HIS A 27 -0.98 26.48 4.97
N VAL A 28 -1.64 27.64 4.91
CA VAL A 28 -2.44 28.07 3.76
C VAL A 28 -1.54 28.40 2.57
N ALA A 29 -0.38 29.04 2.78
CA ALA A 29 0.60 29.22 1.70
C ALA A 29 1.22 27.90 1.28
N ARG A 30 1.37 26.90 2.16
CA ARG A 30 1.81 25.54 1.81
C ARG A 30 0.71 24.75 1.11
N GLN A 31 -0.53 24.81 1.54
CA GLN A 31 -1.69 24.24 0.85
C GLN A 31 -1.88 24.91 -0.51
N HIS A 32 -1.70 26.22 -0.60
CA HIS A 32 -1.72 26.94 -1.86
C HIS A 32 -0.44 26.67 -2.67
N HIS A 33 0.71 26.38 -2.06
CA HIS A 33 1.90 25.89 -2.75
C HIS A 33 1.78 24.43 -3.17
N ILE A 34 1.01 23.60 -2.46
CA ILE A 34 0.74 22.20 -2.75
C ILE A 34 -0.32 22.13 -3.83
N VAL A 35 -1.41 22.90 -3.75
CA VAL A 35 -2.41 23.07 -4.81
C VAL A 35 -1.79 23.76 -6.02
N ARG A 36 -0.86 24.69 -5.85
CA ARG A 36 -0.11 25.31 -6.97
C ARG A 36 1.01 24.42 -7.47
N GLN A 37 1.66 23.59 -6.65
CA GLN A 37 2.56 22.52 -7.08
C GLN A 37 1.78 21.36 -7.68
N GLN A 38 0.53 21.15 -7.30
CA GLN A 38 -0.38 20.15 -7.86
C GLN A 38 -1.02 20.70 -9.12
N ALA A 39 -1.22 22.00 -9.28
CA ALA A 39 -1.60 22.61 -10.56
C ALA A 39 -0.38 22.73 -11.49
N TRP A 40 0.81 23.04 -10.96
CA TRP A 40 2.07 22.92 -11.67
C TRP A 40 2.43 21.46 -11.94
N ARG A 41 2.02 20.51 -11.09
CA ARG A 41 2.15 19.07 -11.35
C ARG A 41 1.08 18.70 -12.33
N ASP A 42 -0.22 18.94 -12.19
CA ASP A 42 -1.24 18.70 -13.22
C ASP A 42 -0.82 19.24 -14.59
N ASP A 43 -0.24 20.45 -14.69
CA ASP A 43 0.44 20.94 -15.90
C ASP A 43 1.70 20.11 -16.24
N ASN A 44 2.62 19.87 -15.29
CA ASN A 44 3.77 18.95 -15.40
C ASN A 44 3.46 17.45 -15.10
N GLU A 45 2.25 16.94 -15.30
CA GLU A 45 1.75 15.60 -14.91
C GLU A 45 0.85 15.19 -16.05
N VAL A 46 0.18 16.13 -16.73
CA VAL A 46 0.00 16.07 -18.18
C VAL A 46 1.36 16.08 -18.88
N GLN A 47 2.32 16.94 -18.50
CA GLN A 47 3.69 16.91 -19.06
C GLN A 47 4.60 15.87 -18.39
N GLY A 48 4.33 15.44 -17.16
CA GLY A 48 5.17 14.53 -16.37
C GLY A 48 4.65 13.11 -16.18
N LYS A 49 3.37 12.79 -16.40
CA LYS A 49 3.01 11.44 -16.88
C LYS A 49 3.57 11.26 -18.30
N CYS A 50 3.63 12.35 -19.08
CA CYS A 50 4.26 12.39 -20.39
C CYS A 50 5.81 12.51 -20.34
N GLU A 51 6.46 12.71 -19.18
CA GLU A 51 7.93 12.63 -19.00
C GLU A 51 8.38 11.42 -18.14
N TYR A 52 7.61 11.02 -17.12
CA TYR A 52 7.94 9.95 -16.17
C TYR A 52 7.58 8.57 -16.69
N ILE A 53 6.44 8.41 -17.40
CA ILE A 53 6.17 7.17 -18.16
C ILE A 53 7.28 6.98 -19.20
N PRO A 54 7.67 7.97 -20.03
CA PRO A 54 8.83 7.79 -20.89
C PRO A 54 10.16 7.67 -20.14
N THR A 55 10.34 8.18 -18.91
CA THR A 55 11.58 7.93 -18.12
C THR A 55 11.64 6.52 -17.57
N LEU A 56 10.53 5.99 -17.05
CA LEU A 56 10.41 4.59 -16.65
C LEU A 56 10.46 3.66 -17.86
N LEU A 57 9.82 3.99 -19.00
CA LEU A 57 9.92 3.26 -20.27
C LEU A 57 11.34 3.36 -20.89
N LYS A 58 12.02 4.49 -20.75
CA LYS A 58 13.42 4.71 -21.21
C LYS A 58 14.41 3.97 -20.33
N TYR A 59 14.21 3.98 -19.01
CA TYR A 59 14.92 3.14 -18.06
C TYR A 59 14.64 1.66 -18.32
N LEU A 60 13.38 1.34 -18.66
CA LEU A 60 12.93 0.00 -19.01
C LEU A 60 13.18 -0.37 -20.48
N GLY A 61 13.94 0.42 -21.24
CA GLY A 61 14.36 0.08 -22.61
C GLY A 61 13.25 -0.23 -23.63
N LEU A 62 11.99 0.10 -23.36
CA LEU A 62 10.86 -0.19 -24.25
C LEU A 62 10.86 0.77 -25.45
N ARG A 63 11.65 0.47 -26.50
CA ARG A 63 11.62 1.14 -27.81
C ARG A 63 11.18 0.17 -28.91
N GLY A 64 10.35 0.65 -29.84
CA GLY A 64 9.84 -0.11 -30.99
C GLY A 64 8.33 -0.30 -30.95
N PHE A 65 7.81 -1.26 -31.73
CA PHE A 65 6.38 -1.56 -31.93
C PHE A 65 5.54 -1.59 -30.65
N PHE A 66 6.10 -2.07 -29.53
CA PHE A 66 5.44 -2.11 -28.22
C PHE A 66 5.30 -0.73 -27.53
N GLY A 67 6.24 0.19 -27.75
CA GLY A 67 6.16 1.57 -27.24
C GLY A 67 5.05 2.36 -27.92
N ASP A 68 4.88 2.18 -29.24
CA ASP A 68 3.80 2.81 -30.02
C ASP A 68 2.43 2.20 -29.70
N PHE A 69 2.36 0.89 -29.46
CA PHE A 69 1.14 0.20 -29.03
C PHE A 69 0.65 0.68 -27.64
N LEU A 70 1.56 0.82 -26.67
CA LEU A 70 1.25 1.35 -25.34
C LEU A 70 0.88 2.85 -25.38
N ALA A 71 1.56 3.65 -26.20
CA ALA A 71 1.22 5.06 -26.38
C ALA A 71 -0.20 5.25 -26.95
N ARG A 72 -0.61 4.43 -27.92
CA ARG A 72 -1.97 4.45 -28.49
C ARG A 72 -3.06 4.01 -27.50
N MET A 73 -2.74 3.06 -26.63
CA MET A 73 -3.67 2.57 -25.60
C MET A 73 -3.84 3.57 -24.45
N ILE A 74 -2.80 4.36 -24.12
CA ILE A 74 -2.80 5.33 -23.02
C ILE A 74 -3.32 6.72 -23.45
N LEU A 75 -3.03 7.16 -24.68
CA LEU A 75 -3.35 8.51 -25.14
C LEU A 75 -4.73 8.65 -25.81
N GLY A 76 -5.44 7.55 -26.03
CA GLY A 76 -6.74 7.55 -26.71
C GLY A 76 -6.59 7.82 -28.22
N ASP A 77 -7.35 7.08 -29.01
CA ASP A 77 -7.37 7.19 -30.47
C ASP A 77 -8.11 8.48 -30.87
N GLU A 78 -7.38 9.55 -31.19
CA GLU A 78 -7.94 10.67 -31.96
C GLU A 78 -8.05 10.27 -33.44
N THR A 79 -9.04 9.45 -33.76
CA THR A 79 -9.55 9.33 -35.13
C THR A 79 -11.06 9.50 -35.10
N GLY A 80 -11.49 10.62 -35.69
CA GLY A 80 -12.80 11.21 -35.45
C GLY A 80 -14.00 10.47 -36.05
N ASN A 81 -15.19 10.88 -35.61
CA ASN A 81 -16.33 10.97 -36.50
C ASN A 81 -17.38 11.99 -36.01
N SER A 82 -17.66 12.91 -36.93
CA SER A 82 -18.85 13.73 -37.20
C SER A 82 -20.07 13.70 -36.25
N VAL A 83 -20.37 14.90 -35.74
CA VAL A 83 -21.66 15.63 -35.80
C VAL A 83 -22.92 14.86 -36.25
N ALA A 84 -23.91 14.79 -35.34
CA ALA A 84 -25.36 14.87 -35.61
C ALA A 84 -26.09 15.19 -34.28
N GLN A 85 -26.33 16.48 -33.98
CA GLN A 85 -27.63 17.15 -34.01
C GLN A 85 -28.84 16.40 -33.39
N ASP A 86 -29.18 16.85 -32.18
CA ASP A 86 -30.43 17.51 -31.78
C ASP A 86 -31.78 16.77 -31.95
N LYS A 87 -32.50 16.59 -30.82
CA LYS A 87 -33.94 16.87 -30.61
C LYS A 87 -34.50 16.24 -29.32
N THR A 88 -34.75 17.08 -28.31
CA THR A 88 -35.97 17.04 -27.47
C THR A 88 -37.15 17.61 -28.28
N PRO A 89 -38.46 17.37 -28.02
CA PRO A 89 -39.14 17.35 -26.70
C PRO A 89 -40.19 16.19 -26.60
N SER A 90 -40.99 15.93 -25.58
CA SER A 90 -41.92 16.77 -24.79
C SER A 90 -42.70 15.87 -23.82
N GLU A 91 -42.89 16.30 -22.57
CA GLU A 91 -44.05 15.98 -21.71
C GLU A 91 -45.28 16.83 -22.18
N PRO A 92 -46.56 16.55 -21.82
CA PRO A 92 -47.03 16.31 -20.44
C PRO A 92 -48.29 15.41 -20.25
N SER A 93 -48.63 15.09 -18.99
CA SER A 93 -49.94 15.41 -18.36
C SER A 93 -50.38 14.44 -17.23
N THR A 94 -50.40 15.01 -16.01
CA THR A 94 -51.45 14.99 -14.95
C THR A 94 -52.20 13.72 -14.51
N ARG A 95 -52.01 13.44 -13.21
CA ARG A 95 -53.02 13.42 -12.11
C ARG A 95 -53.90 12.17 -11.90
N SER A 96 -53.70 11.51 -10.75
CA SER A 96 -54.79 11.24 -9.81
C SER A 96 -54.26 10.93 -8.41
N GLN A 97 -54.77 11.68 -7.43
CA GLN A 97 -54.63 11.45 -5.99
C GLN A 97 -55.60 10.34 -5.59
N GLN A 98 -55.20 9.45 -4.67
CA GLN A 98 -56.12 8.91 -3.68
C GLN A 98 -55.34 8.44 -2.43
N SER A 99 -55.58 9.16 -1.34
CA SER A 99 -55.20 8.82 0.03
C SER A 99 -56.04 7.66 0.54
N LEU A 100 -55.46 6.73 1.31
CA LEU A 100 -56.17 5.96 2.33
C LEU A 100 -55.20 5.52 3.46
N ARG A 101 -55.79 5.40 4.65
CA ARG A 101 -55.22 5.54 5.99
C ARG A 101 -54.32 4.36 6.46
N ARG A 102 -53.38 4.68 7.36
CA ARG A 102 -52.66 3.74 8.27
C ARG A 102 -53.66 2.91 9.09
N PRO A 103 -53.36 1.65 9.44
CA PRO A 103 -52.55 1.36 10.65
C PRO A 103 -51.64 0.12 10.50
N SER A 104 -50.35 0.24 10.82
CA SER A 104 -49.46 -0.93 10.88
C SER A 104 -48.95 -1.14 12.29
N GLY A 105 -49.44 -2.23 12.90
CA GLY A 105 -48.72 -2.95 13.93
C GLY A 105 -47.52 -3.70 13.34
N SER A 106 -46.62 -4.06 14.26
CA SER A 106 -45.47 -4.96 14.14
C SER A 106 -45.56 -6.02 13.03
N LEU A 107 -44.49 -6.21 12.25
CA LEU A 107 -43.86 -7.51 11.94
C LEU A 107 -42.68 -7.36 10.94
N VAL A 108 -41.58 -8.03 11.31
CA VAL A 108 -40.64 -8.82 10.47
C VAL A 108 -40.06 -8.16 9.22
N ILE A 109 -38.74 -7.90 9.30
CA ILE A 109 -37.89 -7.46 8.19
C ILE A 109 -37.67 -8.65 7.25
N THR A 110 -38.32 -8.63 6.08
CA THR A 110 -37.93 -9.43 4.92
C THR A 110 -37.07 -8.56 4.01
N VAL A 111 -35.82 -9.01 3.79
CA VAL A 111 -34.82 -8.35 2.95
C VAL A 111 -35.12 -8.61 1.47
N SER A 112 -35.31 -7.55 0.68
CA SER A 112 -35.34 -7.63 -0.79
C SER A 112 -33.95 -7.36 -1.39
N PRO A 113 -33.55 -8.05 -2.47
CA PRO A 113 -32.25 -7.86 -3.10
C PRO A 113 -32.28 -6.64 -4.02
N GLY A 114 -31.93 -5.48 -3.45
CA GLY A 114 -31.82 -4.20 -4.14
C GLY A 114 -31.34 -3.16 -3.13
N GLY A 115 -30.02 -3.05 -2.99
CA GLY A 115 -29.34 -2.42 -1.86
C GLY A 115 -29.60 -0.91 -1.70
N ALA A 116 -30.51 -0.58 -0.80
CA ALA A 116 -30.42 0.58 0.08
C ALA A 116 -31.35 0.33 1.28
N GLU A 117 -30.80 0.17 2.49
CA GLU A 117 -31.61 0.18 3.70
C GLU A 117 -32.19 1.59 3.93
N PRO A 118 -33.52 1.78 4.05
CA PRO A 118 -34.13 3.11 4.14
C PRO A 118 -33.90 3.86 5.46
N PHE A 119 -33.19 3.27 6.43
CA PHE A 119 -33.05 3.83 7.79
C PHE A 119 -31.63 3.76 8.36
N SER A 120 -30.59 3.78 7.52
CA SER A 120 -29.25 4.09 8.02
C SER A 120 -29.19 5.56 8.42
N VAL A 121 -29.54 5.88 9.67
CA VAL A 121 -29.35 7.22 10.25
C VAL A 121 -27.85 7.40 10.46
N TRP A 122 -27.22 8.09 9.52
CA TRP A 122 -25.82 8.47 9.61
C TRP A 122 -25.60 9.47 10.76
N PRO A 123 -24.43 9.46 11.41
CA PRO A 123 -24.10 10.42 12.46
C PRO A 123 -23.96 11.86 11.94
N LEU A 124 -23.90 12.04 10.61
CA LEU A 124 -23.84 13.31 9.90
C LEU A 124 -24.99 13.40 8.89
N GLU A 125 -25.34 14.62 8.48
CA GLU A 125 -26.31 14.85 7.39
C GLU A 125 -25.81 14.20 6.10
N ALA A 126 -26.54 13.20 5.60
CA ALA A 126 -26.12 12.39 4.47
C ALA A 126 -26.09 13.21 3.18
N THR A 127 -24.96 13.16 2.47
CA THR A 127 -24.82 13.78 1.14
C THR A 127 -24.48 12.72 0.09
N PRO A 128 -24.83 12.92 -1.19
CA PRO A 128 -24.47 11.97 -2.25
C PRO A 128 -22.97 11.69 -2.33
N ARG A 129 -22.14 12.72 -2.08
CA ARG A 129 -20.67 12.58 -2.00
C ARG A 129 -20.24 11.65 -0.88
N MET A 130 -20.86 11.71 0.30
CA MET A 130 -20.53 10.82 1.41
C MET A 130 -20.79 9.36 1.06
N ASN A 131 -21.88 9.06 0.33
CA ASN A 131 -22.18 7.69 -0.09
C ASN A 131 -21.09 7.11 -0.99
N ILE A 132 -20.58 7.91 -1.95
CA ILE A 132 -19.45 7.51 -2.81
C ILE A 132 -18.21 7.23 -1.95
N LEU A 133 -17.92 8.10 -0.98
CA LEU A 133 -16.74 7.95 -0.12
C LEU A 133 -16.85 6.75 0.83
N VAL A 134 -18.04 6.42 1.30
CA VAL A 134 -18.27 5.22 2.10
C VAL A 134 -18.12 3.97 1.25
N ASP A 135 -18.72 3.93 0.06
CA ASP A 135 -18.55 2.82 -0.88
C ASP A 135 -17.07 2.60 -1.22
N HIS A 136 -16.35 3.70 -1.49
CA HIS A 136 -14.90 3.70 -1.69
C HIS A 136 -14.15 3.18 -0.46
N PHE A 137 -14.58 3.56 0.75
CA PHE A 137 -13.98 3.02 1.98
C PHE A 137 -14.13 1.50 2.05
N LEU A 138 -15.34 0.98 1.81
CA LEU A 138 -15.64 -0.44 1.92
C LEU A 138 -14.89 -1.29 0.90
N LYS A 139 -14.70 -0.76 -0.31
CA LYS A 139 -14.09 -1.48 -1.44
C LYS A 139 -12.58 -1.33 -1.53
N VAL A 140 -12.03 -0.19 -1.11
CA VAL A 140 -10.61 0.14 -1.33
C VAL A 140 -9.87 0.39 -0.02
N VAL A 141 -10.34 1.32 0.81
CA VAL A 141 -9.59 1.75 2.01
C VAL A 141 -9.59 0.69 3.12
N GLY A 142 -10.76 0.19 3.50
CA GLY A 142 -10.95 -0.81 4.55
C GLY A 142 -10.17 -2.10 4.30
N PRO A 143 -10.25 -2.72 3.10
CA PRO A 143 -9.41 -3.86 2.76
C PRO A 143 -7.90 -3.58 2.89
N GLY A 144 -7.45 -2.37 2.54
CA GLY A 144 -6.07 -1.93 2.77
C GLY A 144 -5.70 -1.84 4.26
N MET A 145 -6.65 -1.44 5.12
CA MET A 145 -6.43 -1.38 6.57
C MET A 145 -6.23 -2.76 7.23
N ASN A 146 -6.85 -3.83 6.69
CA ASN A 146 -6.63 -5.19 7.20
C ASN A 146 -5.16 -5.59 7.19
N ALA A 147 -4.42 -5.11 6.20
CA ALA A 147 -3.02 -5.45 6.06
C ALA A 147 -2.12 -4.78 7.13
N PHE A 148 -2.66 -3.90 7.97
CA PHE A 148 -2.02 -3.35 9.17
C PHE A 148 -2.40 -4.08 10.48
N ILE A 149 -3.18 -5.16 10.39
CA ILE A 149 -3.66 -5.91 11.56
C ILE A 149 -3.17 -7.36 11.45
N ALA A 150 -2.29 -7.76 12.37
CA ALA A 150 -1.79 -9.13 12.43
C ALA A 150 -2.93 -10.12 12.74
N GLY A 151 -3.04 -11.20 11.95
CA GLY A 151 -3.99 -12.29 12.21
C GLY A 151 -5.40 -12.12 11.65
N ALA A 152 -5.62 -11.28 10.63
CA ALA A 152 -6.86 -11.23 9.86
C ALA A 152 -7.09 -12.50 8.98
N THR A 153 -6.68 -13.67 9.47
CA THR A 153 -6.77 -14.99 8.81
C THR A 153 -8.02 -15.78 9.23
N GLY A 154 -8.88 -15.19 10.06
CA GLY A 154 -10.20 -15.75 10.36
C GLY A 154 -11.15 -15.67 9.16
N THR A 155 -12.19 -16.51 9.15
CA THR A 155 -13.27 -16.50 8.13
C THR A 155 -14.07 -15.20 8.10
N VAL A 156 -13.90 -14.34 9.10
CA VAL A 156 -14.59 -13.07 9.28
C VAL A 156 -13.58 -11.94 9.41
N ASP A 157 -13.68 -10.98 8.50
CA ASP A 157 -12.83 -9.79 8.44
C ASP A 157 -13.16 -8.83 9.62
N PRO A 158 -12.24 -8.63 10.58
CA PRO A 158 -12.48 -7.80 11.77
C PRO A 158 -12.59 -6.30 11.43
N ILE A 159 -11.97 -5.82 10.35
CA ILE A 159 -12.19 -4.44 9.88
C ILE A 159 -13.63 -4.29 9.40
N LYS A 160 -14.13 -5.22 8.58
CA LYS A 160 -15.50 -5.17 8.07
C LYS A 160 -16.56 -5.35 9.16
N THR A 161 -16.32 -6.20 10.15
CA THR A 161 -17.33 -6.55 11.15
C THR A 161 -17.28 -5.72 12.43
N VAL A 162 -16.13 -5.14 12.78
CA VAL A 162 -15.97 -4.35 14.01
C VAL A 162 -15.62 -2.91 13.68
N TYR A 163 -14.54 -2.67 12.93
CA TYR A 163 -13.99 -1.33 12.76
C TYR A 163 -14.85 -0.41 11.88
N ILE A 164 -15.38 -0.92 10.76
CA ILE A 164 -16.25 -0.18 9.85
C ILE A 164 -17.56 0.22 10.55
N PRO A 165 -18.34 -0.70 11.15
CA PRO A 165 -19.56 -0.34 11.86
C PRO A 165 -19.30 0.67 12.97
N PHE A 166 -18.22 0.49 13.74
CA PHE A 166 -17.77 1.45 14.74
C PHE A 166 -17.50 2.83 14.12
N SER A 167 -16.75 2.88 13.02
CA SER A 167 -16.39 4.12 12.34
C SER A 167 -17.60 4.86 11.76
N MET A 168 -18.63 4.13 11.36
CA MET A 168 -19.89 4.69 10.88
C MET A 168 -20.83 5.13 12.01
N SER A 169 -20.61 4.66 13.24
CA SER A 169 -21.47 4.97 14.40
C SER A 169 -21.05 6.23 15.17
N ASP A 170 -19.75 6.55 15.22
CA ASP A 170 -19.24 7.72 15.93
C ASP A 170 -18.94 8.87 14.95
N PRO A 171 -19.51 10.09 15.14
CA PRO A 171 -19.31 11.20 14.21
C PRO A 171 -17.82 11.60 14.01
N CYS A 172 -17.00 11.48 15.06
CA CYS A 172 -15.58 11.85 15.00
C CYS A 172 -14.80 10.88 14.12
N VAL A 173 -15.03 9.58 14.34
CA VAL A 173 -14.40 8.52 13.54
C VAL A 173 -14.96 8.53 12.11
N PHE A 174 -16.23 8.84 11.92
CA PHE A 174 -16.85 8.92 10.60
C PHE A 174 -16.24 10.05 9.75
N HIS A 175 -15.95 11.20 10.36
CA HIS A 175 -15.15 12.24 9.69
C HIS A 175 -13.76 11.75 9.29
N GLY A 176 -13.08 10.98 10.16
CA GLY A 176 -11.78 10.37 9.82
C GLY A 176 -11.87 9.36 8.66
N LEU A 177 -12.93 8.55 8.63
CA LEU A 177 -13.21 7.60 7.55
C LEU A 177 -13.39 8.34 6.23
N LEU A 178 -14.25 9.36 6.20
CA LEU A 178 -14.51 10.17 5.01
C LEU A 178 -13.28 10.95 4.55
N LEU A 179 -12.43 11.39 5.48
CA LEU A 179 -11.13 12.01 5.18
C LEU A 179 -10.23 11.07 4.37
N LEU A 180 -9.97 9.87 4.89
CA LEU A 180 -9.08 8.91 4.22
C LEU A 180 -9.68 8.43 2.89
N SER A 181 -11.01 8.24 2.83
CA SER A 181 -11.71 7.95 1.58
C SER A 181 -11.58 9.06 0.56
N ALA A 182 -11.83 10.31 0.95
CA ALA A 182 -11.75 11.44 0.03
C ALA A 182 -10.32 11.63 -0.49
N ARG A 183 -9.31 11.43 0.36
CA ARG A 183 -7.90 11.46 -0.03
C ARG A 183 -7.58 10.40 -1.08
N SER A 184 -7.98 9.15 -0.82
CA SER A 184 -7.77 8.03 -1.74
C SER A 184 -8.57 8.18 -3.04
N PHE A 185 -9.83 8.60 -2.96
CA PHE A 185 -10.72 8.77 -4.11
C PHE A 185 -10.28 9.92 -5.02
N ALA A 186 -9.86 11.07 -4.47
CA ALA A 186 -9.33 12.19 -5.25
C ALA A 186 -8.20 11.75 -6.18
N LYS A 187 -7.35 10.83 -5.71
CA LYS A 187 -6.25 10.26 -6.49
C LYS A 187 -6.74 9.37 -7.62
N LEU A 188 -7.60 8.39 -7.32
CA LEU A 188 -8.03 7.40 -8.32
C LEU A 188 -8.98 7.97 -9.36
N SER A 189 -9.82 8.93 -8.97
CA SER A 189 -10.77 9.59 -9.87
C SER A 189 -10.17 10.76 -10.64
N LEU A 190 -8.97 11.22 -10.25
CA LEU A 190 -8.36 12.48 -10.71
C LEU A 190 -9.24 13.73 -10.46
N ASP A 191 -10.29 13.61 -9.63
CA ASP A 191 -11.15 14.72 -9.25
C ASP A 191 -10.61 15.41 -8.00
N THR A 192 -9.90 16.51 -8.22
CA THR A 192 -9.28 17.33 -7.18
C THR A 192 -10.29 18.00 -6.24
N SER A 193 -11.59 18.05 -6.59
CA SER A 193 -12.63 18.57 -5.69
C SER A 193 -12.78 17.74 -4.41
N TYR A 194 -12.37 16.47 -4.46
CA TYR A 194 -12.33 15.61 -3.28
C TYR A 194 -11.20 15.99 -2.30
N HIS A 195 -10.17 16.74 -2.71
CA HIS A 195 -9.20 17.31 -1.75
C HIS A 195 -9.84 18.34 -0.83
N ILE A 196 -10.75 19.17 -1.35
CA ILE A 196 -11.52 20.12 -0.54
C ILE A 196 -12.45 19.35 0.40
N THR A 197 -13.04 18.26 -0.08
CA THR A 197 -13.89 17.37 0.73
C THR A 197 -13.10 16.72 1.87
N ALA A 198 -11.91 16.20 1.58
CA ALA A 198 -10.98 15.69 2.59
C ALA A 198 -10.67 16.75 3.65
N LEU A 199 -10.34 17.99 3.24
CA LEU A 199 -10.08 19.08 4.17
C LEU A 199 -11.28 19.40 5.09
N LYS A 200 -12.50 19.43 4.54
CA LYS A 200 -13.72 19.61 5.34
C LYS A 200 -13.85 18.53 6.41
N HIS A 201 -13.63 17.27 6.05
CA HIS A 201 -13.70 16.16 7.00
C HIS A 201 -12.54 16.17 8.01
N LYS A 202 -11.33 16.58 7.61
CA LYS A 202 -10.20 16.80 8.52
C LYS A 202 -10.51 17.84 9.59
N VAL A 203 -11.06 18.99 9.18
CA VAL A 203 -11.47 20.06 10.12
C VAL A 203 -12.56 19.56 11.07
N GLY A 204 -13.58 18.86 10.56
CA GLY A 204 -14.63 18.26 11.38
C GLY A 204 -14.10 17.24 12.39
N CYS A 205 -13.19 16.37 11.94
CA CYS A 205 -12.51 15.38 12.80
C CYS A 205 -11.74 16.07 13.93
N ILE A 206 -10.87 17.04 13.60
CA ILE A 206 -10.08 17.80 14.59
C ILE A 206 -11.00 18.54 15.57
N HIS A 207 -12.09 19.14 15.10
CA HIS A 207 -13.05 19.81 15.96
C HIS A 207 -13.65 18.87 17.02
N LEU A 208 -14.12 17.69 16.59
CA LEU A 208 -14.71 16.69 17.48
C LEU A 208 -13.68 16.05 18.41
N VAL A 209 -12.44 15.86 17.95
CA VAL A 209 -11.33 15.44 18.82
C VAL A 209 -11.13 16.44 19.94
N ASN A 210 -11.03 17.73 19.63
CA ASN A 210 -10.81 18.77 20.63
C ASN A 210 -11.96 18.90 21.63
N GLN A 211 -13.20 18.76 21.16
CA GLN A 211 -14.35 18.67 22.07
C GLN A 211 -14.25 17.45 22.99
N GLY A 212 -13.92 16.28 22.44
CA GLY A 212 -13.75 15.05 23.21
C GLY A 212 -12.64 15.13 24.26
N LEU A 213 -11.54 15.83 23.95
CA LEU A 213 -10.45 16.10 24.89
C LEU A 213 -10.87 17.01 26.06
N GLY A 214 -11.89 17.86 25.88
CA GLY A 214 -12.43 18.71 26.92
C GLY A 214 -13.40 18.00 27.89
N ILE A 215 -13.89 16.82 27.52
CA ILE A 215 -14.92 16.10 28.28
C ILE A 215 -14.28 15.04 29.19
N PRO A 216 -14.41 15.13 30.53
CA PRO A 216 -13.95 14.11 31.47
C PRO A 216 -14.43 12.71 31.11
N GLY A 217 -13.49 11.77 31.01
CA GLY A 217 -13.77 10.37 30.67
C GLY A 217 -13.84 10.07 29.18
N LYS A 218 -13.95 11.09 28.31
CA LYS A 218 -13.95 10.91 26.83
C LYS A 218 -12.57 11.11 26.21
N GLN A 219 -11.62 11.71 26.93
CA GLN A 219 -10.30 12.12 26.37
C GLN A 219 -9.49 11.00 25.75
N THR A 220 -9.67 9.78 26.25
CA THR A 220 -8.96 8.58 25.78
C THR A 220 -9.94 7.52 25.30
N SER A 221 -11.15 7.91 24.88
CA SER A 221 -12.12 6.96 24.33
C SER A 221 -11.57 6.32 23.05
N ASP A 222 -12.05 5.12 22.72
CA ASP A 222 -11.63 4.40 21.51
C ASP A 222 -11.91 5.22 20.24
N ALA A 223 -12.97 6.04 20.25
CA ALA A 223 -13.31 6.94 19.14
C ALA A 223 -12.28 8.04 18.94
N ILE A 224 -11.84 8.68 20.02
CA ILE A 224 -10.83 9.74 19.97
C ILE A 224 -9.47 9.16 19.55
N ILE A 225 -9.12 7.99 20.06
CA ILE A 225 -7.89 7.27 19.70
C ILE A 225 -7.90 6.89 18.20
N ALA A 226 -9.01 6.33 17.71
CA ALA A 226 -9.17 5.99 16.29
C ALA A 226 -9.08 7.22 15.38
N ALA A 227 -9.74 8.32 15.75
CA ALA A 227 -9.70 9.57 15.01
C ALA A 227 -8.29 10.16 14.94
N VAL A 228 -7.53 10.14 16.06
CA VAL A 228 -6.14 10.60 16.09
C VAL A 228 -5.23 9.72 15.24
N LEU A 229 -5.44 8.40 15.22
CA LEU A 229 -4.73 7.50 14.30
C LEU A 229 -4.98 7.86 12.83
N MET A 230 -6.23 8.09 12.44
CA MET A 230 -6.57 8.47 11.07
C MET A 230 -5.97 9.84 10.68
N LEU A 231 -5.94 10.80 11.62
CA LEU A 231 -5.28 12.09 11.41
C LEU A 231 -3.75 11.93 11.26
N ALA A 232 -3.13 11.07 12.06
CA ALA A 232 -1.70 10.77 11.93
C ALA A 232 -1.39 10.19 10.55
N VAL A 233 -2.17 9.21 10.09
CA VAL A 233 -2.04 8.64 8.75
C VAL A 233 -2.16 9.72 7.68
N GLU A 234 -3.17 10.60 7.73
CA GLU A 234 -3.33 11.69 6.76
C GLU A 234 -2.09 12.59 6.66
N GLU A 235 -1.47 12.98 7.78
CA GLU A 235 -0.26 13.82 7.74
C GLU A 235 0.95 13.07 7.16
N MET A 236 1.05 11.77 7.43
CA MET A 236 2.05 10.92 6.80
C MET A 236 1.84 10.87 5.28
N LEU A 237 0.59 10.76 4.79
CA LEU A 237 0.29 10.76 3.36
C LEU A 237 0.58 12.10 2.69
N LEU A 238 0.36 13.20 3.41
CA LEU A 238 0.68 14.55 2.94
C LEU A 238 2.18 14.88 3.01
N GLY A 239 3.00 13.99 3.58
CA GLY A 239 4.44 14.18 3.74
C GLY A 239 4.79 15.24 4.77
N ASP A 240 3.99 15.40 5.84
CA ASP A 240 4.31 16.27 6.98
C ASP A 240 4.78 15.41 8.18
N PRO A 241 6.06 15.03 8.23
CA PRO A 241 6.59 14.13 9.27
C PRO A 241 6.54 14.75 10.67
N GLU A 242 6.60 16.09 10.77
CA GLU A 242 6.57 16.79 12.06
C GLU A 242 5.17 16.75 12.68
N VAL A 243 4.13 17.02 11.89
CA VAL A 243 2.74 16.94 12.37
C VAL A 243 2.36 15.48 12.61
N PHE A 244 2.82 14.54 11.77
CA PHE A 244 2.65 13.10 12.01
C PHE A 244 3.24 12.68 13.37
N LYS A 245 4.48 13.06 13.66
CA LYS A 245 5.15 12.81 14.94
C LYS A 245 4.43 13.45 16.11
N ALA A 246 3.85 14.64 15.94
CA ALA A 246 3.06 15.29 16.97
C ALA A 246 1.76 14.51 17.30
N HIS A 247 1.04 14.02 16.28
CA HIS A 247 -0.13 13.16 16.49
C HIS A 247 0.24 11.87 17.23
N LEU A 248 1.36 11.25 16.88
CA LEU A 248 1.82 10.02 17.53
C LEU A 248 2.25 10.23 19.00
N LYS A 249 2.92 11.34 19.34
CA LYS A 249 3.21 11.69 20.75
C LYS A 249 1.92 11.88 21.56
N GLY A 250 0.93 12.51 20.94
CA GLY A 250 -0.37 12.67 21.55
C GLY A 250 -1.11 11.34 21.76
N LEU A 251 -1.07 10.46 20.75
CA LEU A 251 -1.57 9.08 20.84
C LEU A 251 -0.87 8.30 21.97
N GLN A 252 0.46 8.38 22.06
CA GLN A 252 1.24 7.74 23.13
C GLN A 252 0.75 8.18 24.50
N SER A 253 0.51 9.47 24.68
CA SER A 253 -0.02 10.02 25.94
C SER A 253 -1.42 9.48 26.27
N MET A 254 -2.31 9.34 25.28
CA MET A 254 -3.63 8.73 25.47
C MET A 254 -3.53 7.27 25.90
N VAL A 255 -2.64 6.50 25.27
CA VAL A 255 -2.40 5.08 25.59
C VAL A 255 -1.87 4.94 27.02
N VAL A 256 -0.93 5.79 27.43
CA VAL A 256 -0.40 5.81 28.81
C VAL A 256 -1.51 6.09 29.82
N ILE A 257 -2.36 7.10 29.58
CA ILE A 257 -3.50 7.42 30.46
C ILE A 257 -4.49 6.25 30.54
N ARG A 258 -4.69 5.51 29.44
CA ARG A 258 -5.57 4.34 29.39
C ARG A 258 -4.97 3.10 30.05
N GLY A 259 -3.71 3.15 30.48
CA GLY A 259 -3.02 2.06 31.16
C GLY A 259 -2.35 1.05 30.24
N GLY A 260 -2.02 1.45 29.00
CA GLY A 260 -1.27 0.65 28.03
C GLY A 260 -2.08 0.21 26.81
N LEU A 261 -1.37 -0.33 25.82
CA LEU A 261 -1.95 -0.74 24.52
C LEU A 261 -3.00 -1.86 24.65
N ASP A 262 -2.86 -2.74 25.64
CA ASP A 262 -3.80 -3.85 25.89
C ASP A 262 -5.15 -3.38 26.45
N LYS A 263 -5.26 -2.11 26.82
CA LYS A 263 -6.51 -1.50 27.30
C LYS A 263 -7.28 -0.76 26.20
N LEU A 264 -6.80 -0.81 24.96
CA LEU A 264 -7.53 -0.27 23.81
C LEU A 264 -8.65 -1.23 23.39
N GLY A 265 -9.77 -0.68 22.92
CA GLY A 265 -10.94 -1.45 22.52
C GLY A 265 -10.86 -2.08 21.12
N LEU A 266 -12.04 -2.39 20.59
CA LEU A 266 -12.24 -2.98 19.26
C LEU A 266 -11.50 -4.32 19.06
N GLY A 267 -11.48 -5.17 20.07
CA GLY A 267 -10.86 -6.50 19.97
C GLY A 267 -9.36 -6.49 19.67
N GLY A 268 -8.64 -5.41 20.05
CA GLY A 268 -7.21 -5.27 19.81
C GLY A 268 -6.85 -4.62 18.46
N ILE A 269 -7.83 -4.26 17.63
CA ILE A 269 -7.60 -3.56 16.36
C ILE A 269 -6.84 -2.25 16.58
N LEU A 270 -7.25 -1.44 17.56
CA LEU A 270 -6.59 -0.16 17.84
C LEU A 270 -5.14 -0.31 18.29
N LYS A 271 -4.83 -1.39 19.03
CA LYS A 271 -3.44 -1.73 19.40
C LYS A 271 -2.60 -2.00 18.16
N GLN A 272 -3.10 -2.81 17.23
CA GLN A 272 -2.37 -3.15 15.99
C GLN A 272 -2.17 -1.93 15.08
N LEU A 273 -3.19 -1.08 14.94
CA LEU A 273 -3.09 0.16 14.17
C LEU A 273 -2.09 1.15 14.81
N ALA A 274 -2.09 1.29 16.13
CA ALA A 274 -1.14 2.14 16.84
C ALA A 274 0.32 1.67 16.66
N LEU A 275 0.57 0.37 16.80
CA LEU A 275 1.89 -0.23 16.57
C LEU A 275 2.35 -0.07 15.12
N SER A 276 1.44 -0.25 14.17
CA SER A 276 1.72 -0.03 12.75
C SER A 276 2.11 1.43 12.44
N CYS A 277 1.38 2.40 13.01
CA CYS A 277 1.69 3.81 12.82
C CYS A 277 3.03 4.21 13.48
N ASP A 278 3.34 3.66 14.65
CA ASP A 278 4.63 3.89 15.31
C ASP A 278 5.80 3.33 14.49
N ARG A 279 5.62 2.13 13.91
CA ARG A 279 6.60 1.52 13.01
C ARG A 279 6.80 2.36 11.74
N ALA A 280 5.71 2.82 11.12
CA ALA A 280 5.78 3.75 9.99
C ALA A 280 6.54 5.04 10.36
N CYS A 281 6.30 5.61 11.54
CA CYS A 281 7.06 6.77 12.02
C CYS A 281 8.56 6.53 12.09
N GLY A 282 8.98 5.37 12.59
CA GLY A 282 10.38 4.99 12.58
C GLY A 282 10.97 4.96 11.16
N ILE A 283 10.25 4.38 10.19
CA ILE A 283 10.68 4.29 8.79
C ILE A 283 10.79 5.67 8.15
N PHE A 284 9.73 6.49 8.22
CA PHE A 284 9.66 7.74 7.45
C PHE A 284 10.31 8.94 8.12
N THR A 285 10.52 8.91 9.44
CA THR A 285 11.08 10.03 10.20
C THR A 285 12.42 9.70 10.88
N GLY A 286 12.82 8.43 10.93
CA GLY A 286 14.03 8.00 11.64
C GLY A 286 13.93 8.12 13.16
N SER A 287 12.74 8.38 13.70
CA SER A 287 12.51 8.51 15.13
C SER A 287 12.53 7.13 15.82
N GLU A 288 12.95 7.10 17.08
CA GLU A 288 12.81 5.88 17.89
C GLU A 288 11.33 5.52 18.12
N PRO A 289 10.97 4.23 18.13
CA PRO A 289 9.61 3.78 18.42
C PRO A 289 9.12 4.25 19.79
N LEU A 290 7.89 4.77 19.83
CA LEU A 290 7.29 5.31 21.05
C LEU A 290 6.69 4.25 21.97
N PHE A 291 6.26 3.09 21.44
CA PHE A 291 5.52 2.10 22.22
C PHE A 291 6.35 0.95 22.80
N GLY A 292 7.69 0.96 22.66
CA GLY A 292 8.62 0.14 23.45
C GLY A 292 8.50 -1.38 23.36
N GLN A 293 7.56 -1.95 22.59
CA GLN A 293 7.35 -3.39 22.47
C GLN A 293 7.56 -3.84 21.03
N ARG A 294 8.61 -4.65 20.82
CA ARG A 294 8.96 -5.27 19.52
C ARG A 294 8.23 -6.61 19.28
N ASP A 295 7.34 -7.01 20.18
CA ASP A 295 6.63 -8.31 20.14
C ASP A 295 5.23 -8.24 19.49
N SER A 296 4.97 -7.24 18.65
CA SER A 296 3.88 -7.38 17.69
C SER A 296 4.28 -8.47 16.71
N ARG A 297 3.47 -9.54 16.62
CA ARG A 297 3.55 -10.50 15.50
C ARG A 297 3.76 -9.69 14.23
N GLU A 298 4.92 -9.87 13.64
CA GLU A 298 5.35 -9.13 12.47
C GLU A 298 4.27 -9.26 11.39
N ILE A 299 3.90 -8.13 10.79
CA ILE A 299 2.84 -8.13 9.80
C ILE A 299 3.41 -8.69 8.52
N ILE A 300 3.37 -10.01 8.42
CA ILE A 300 3.96 -10.76 7.32
C ILE A 300 2.91 -10.86 6.19
N PRO A 301 3.30 -10.67 4.93
CA PRO A 301 2.46 -11.05 3.80
C PRO A 301 2.29 -12.58 3.73
N PRO A 302 1.08 -13.08 3.44
CA PRO A 302 0.76 -14.51 3.56
C PRO A 302 1.63 -15.42 2.68
N GLY A 303 2.17 -14.91 1.57
CA GLY A 303 3.09 -15.64 0.70
C GLY A 303 4.39 -16.06 1.41
N PHE A 304 4.84 -15.30 2.41
CA PHE A 304 6.06 -15.64 3.15
C PHE A 304 5.79 -16.54 4.36
N ASP A 305 4.54 -16.85 4.71
CA ASP A 305 4.22 -17.61 5.92
C ASP A 305 4.92 -18.98 5.94
N GLN A 306 4.94 -19.69 4.80
CA GLN A 306 5.54 -21.01 4.71
C GLN A 306 7.05 -21.00 4.96
N ILE A 307 7.76 -20.02 4.40
CA ILE A 307 9.20 -19.92 4.57
C ILE A 307 9.54 -19.41 5.98
N LEU A 308 8.79 -18.43 6.50
CA LEU A 308 9.00 -17.85 7.83
C LEU A 308 8.59 -18.74 9.00
N GLN A 309 7.84 -19.83 8.75
CA GLN A 309 7.58 -20.88 9.73
C GLN A 309 8.79 -21.78 9.99
N CYS A 310 9.83 -21.74 9.14
CA CYS A 310 11.10 -22.38 9.41
C CYS A 310 11.78 -21.67 10.58
N SER A 311 12.03 -22.38 11.69
CA SER A 311 12.55 -21.85 12.96
C SER A 311 13.94 -21.19 12.89
N GLU A 312 14.56 -21.16 11.72
CA GLU A 312 15.96 -20.75 11.51
C GLU A 312 16.12 -19.45 10.71
N ILE A 313 15.03 -18.84 10.20
CA ILE A 313 15.16 -17.61 9.40
C ILE A 313 15.63 -16.43 10.24
N ASN A 314 16.57 -15.69 9.68
CA ASN A 314 17.17 -14.54 10.32
C ASN A 314 16.11 -13.45 10.61
N HIS A 315 16.04 -13.00 11.88
CA HIS A 315 15.13 -11.93 12.32
C HIS A 315 15.24 -10.65 11.48
N HIS A 316 16.41 -10.34 10.91
CA HIS A 316 16.56 -9.19 10.02
C HIS A 316 15.77 -9.34 8.71
N VAL A 317 15.62 -10.57 8.20
CA VAL A 317 14.82 -10.88 7.00
C VAL A 317 13.34 -10.65 7.29
N SER A 318 12.81 -11.21 8.38
CA SER A 318 11.41 -11.04 8.79
C SER A 318 11.07 -9.57 9.04
N ARG A 319 12.00 -8.83 9.68
CA ARG A 319 11.87 -7.40 9.90
C ARG A 319 11.81 -6.62 8.59
N PHE A 320 12.68 -6.94 7.63
CA PHE A 320 12.68 -6.29 6.33
C PHE A 320 11.38 -6.56 5.58
N ILE A 321 10.89 -7.80 5.55
CA ILE A 321 9.61 -8.14 4.91
C ILE A 321 8.47 -7.29 5.49
N SER A 322 8.44 -7.12 6.80
CA SER A 322 7.43 -6.30 7.48
C SER A 322 7.55 -4.81 7.17
N ASP A 323 8.76 -4.25 7.18
CA ASP A 323 9.01 -2.84 6.84
C ASP A 323 8.72 -2.56 5.36
N ALA A 324 9.09 -3.49 4.49
CA ALA A 324 8.77 -3.46 3.07
C ALA A 324 7.26 -3.46 2.86
N LYS A 325 6.50 -4.34 3.54
CA LYS A 325 5.03 -4.36 3.47
C LYS A 325 4.41 -3.03 3.88
N ILE A 326 4.84 -2.45 5.01
CA ILE A 326 4.34 -1.14 5.47
C ILE A 326 4.64 -0.06 4.43
N THR A 327 5.85 -0.04 3.89
CA THR A 327 6.27 0.91 2.87
C THR A 327 5.45 0.74 1.58
N THR A 328 5.30 -0.49 1.09
CA THR A 328 4.48 -0.83 -0.08
C THR A 328 3.06 -0.35 0.09
N MET A 329 2.44 -0.63 1.25
CA MET A 329 1.07 -0.22 1.51
C MET A 329 0.92 1.29 1.52
N ILE A 330 1.82 2.01 2.17
CA ILE A 330 1.77 3.47 2.21
C ILE A 330 1.90 4.01 0.78
N LYS A 331 2.87 3.55 -0.01
CA LYS A 331 3.06 4.01 -1.40
C LYS A 331 1.86 3.69 -2.29
N THR A 332 1.30 2.48 -2.19
CA THR A 332 0.10 2.09 -2.94
C THR A 332 -1.12 2.91 -2.52
N PHE A 333 -1.40 2.98 -1.22
CA PHE A 333 -2.57 3.63 -0.65
C PHE A 333 -2.58 5.14 -0.88
N SER A 334 -1.44 5.79 -0.72
CA SER A 334 -1.34 7.25 -0.72
C SER A 334 -0.90 7.86 -2.04
N GLY A 335 -0.31 7.06 -2.94
CA GLY A 335 0.41 7.66 -4.09
C GLY A 335 1.57 8.55 -3.65
N TYR A 336 2.07 8.35 -2.43
CA TYR A 336 3.30 8.96 -1.99
C TYR A 336 4.44 8.43 -2.86
N GLU A 337 4.80 9.24 -3.85
CA GLU A 337 5.96 9.02 -4.71
C GLU A 337 7.22 9.69 -4.16
N GLY A 338 7.10 10.41 -3.05
CA GLY A 338 8.25 10.94 -2.32
C GLY A 338 9.13 9.83 -1.74
N MET A 339 10.33 10.21 -1.33
CA MET A 339 11.20 9.39 -0.50
C MET A 339 11.86 10.32 0.51
N THR A 340 11.72 10.03 1.80
CA THR A 340 12.42 10.81 2.84
C THR A 340 13.85 10.30 3.01
N ASP A 341 14.76 11.15 3.47
CA ASP A 341 16.14 10.74 3.80
C ASP A 341 16.16 9.62 4.86
N ALA A 342 15.21 9.65 5.79
CA ALA A 342 15.05 8.61 6.81
C ALA A 342 14.57 7.28 6.21
N GLU A 343 13.62 7.32 5.26
CA GLU A 343 13.16 6.11 4.55
C GLU A 343 14.33 5.48 3.78
N LEU A 344 15.13 6.31 3.10
CA LEU A 344 16.32 5.87 2.39
C LEU A 344 17.34 5.24 3.34
N LEU A 345 17.66 5.90 4.45
CA LEU A 345 18.62 5.40 5.43
C LEU A 345 18.13 4.10 6.09
N SER A 346 16.84 4.01 6.43
CA SER A 346 16.22 2.79 6.95
C SER A 346 16.37 1.66 5.94
N SER A 347 16.13 1.94 4.66
CA SER A 347 16.33 0.95 3.62
C SER A 347 17.79 0.50 3.47
N ASP A 348 18.73 1.45 3.37
CA ASP A 348 20.15 1.12 3.20
C ASP A 348 20.64 0.28 4.39
N THR A 349 20.11 0.56 5.58
CA THR A 349 20.33 -0.27 6.78
C THR A 349 19.82 -1.70 6.61
N HIS A 350 18.60 -1.89 6.10
CA HIS A 350 18.08 -3.23 5.79
C HIS A 350 18.93 -3.94 4.74
N CYS A 351 19.27 -3.28 3.63
CA CYS A 351 20.13 -3.82 2.59
C CYS A 351 21.50 -4.26 3.16
N ASN A 352 22.09 -3.47 4.05
CA ASN A 352 23.36 -3.79 4.70
C ASN A 352 23.26 -5.04 5.60
N PHE A 353 22.21 -5.16 6.42
CA PHE A 353 22.00 -6.36 7.24
C PHE A 353 21.78 -7.61 6.39
N ILE A 354 21.02 -7.50 5.30
CA ILE A 354 20.82 -8.59 4.35
C ILE A 354 22.12 -8.98 3.66
N ALA A 355 22.91 -8.02 3.17
CA ALA A 355 24.20 -8.30 2.55
C ALA A 355 25.15 -9.02 3.52
N GLN A 356 25.19 -8.61 4.79
CA GLN A 356 25.95 -9.32 5.83
C GLN A 356 25.42 -10.74 6.05
N HIS A 357 24.10 -10.95 6.01
CA HIS A 357 23.51 -12.27 6.16
C HIS A 357 23.83 -13.19 4.99
N ILE A 358 23.72 -12.69 3.75
CA ILE A 358 24.14 -13.40 2.54
C ILE A 358 25.61 -13.84 2.67
N ASN A 359 26.51 -12.91 3.03
CA ASN A 359 27.93 -13.24 3.22
C ASN A 359 28.14 -14.34 4.28
N ARG A 360 27.34 -14.38 5.34
CA ARG A 360 27.38 -15.47 6.33
C ARG A 360 26.95 -16.80 5.72
N ILE A 361 25.84 -16.85 4.98
CA ILE A 361 25.38 -18.06 4.28
C ILE A 361 26.43 -18.55 3.29
N SER A 362 26.96 -17.66 2.44
CA SER A 362 27.99 -18.01 1.46
C SER A 362 29.29 -18.48 2.14
N SER A 363 29.69 -17.86 3.26
CA SER A 363 30.87 -18.30 4.03
C SER A 363 30.69 -19.67 4.67
N GLN A 364 29.50 -19.98 5.18
CA GLN A 364 29.18 -21.32 5.70
C GLN A 364 29.28 -22.37 4.59
N SER A 365 28.77 -22.06 3.39
CA SER A 365 28.89 -22.93 2.21
C SER A 365 30.34 -23.20 1.78
N MET A 366 31.27 -22.28 2.04
CA MET A 366 32.68 -22.43 1.67
C MET A 366 33.47 -23.22 2.72
N ILE A 367 33.13 -23.06 4.00
CA ILE A 367 33.78 -23.79 5.12
C ILE A 367 33.38 -25.27 5.12
N THR A 368 32.15 -25.60 4.72
CA THR A 368 31.63 -26.98 4.76
C THR A 368 32.05 -27.86 3.57
N ASN A 369 32.98 -27.40 2.74
CA ASN A 369 33.58 -28.09 1.58
C ASN A 369 34.24 -29.45 1.85
N ASN A 370 33.96 -30.11 2.98
CA ASN A 370 34.31 -31.50 3.19
C ASN A 370 33.22 -32.41 3.78
N ILE A 371 32.14 -31.96 4.45
CA ILE A 371 31.14 -32.91 5.03
C ILE A 371 29.67 -32.41 5.09
N ALA A 372 29.36 -31.10 5.07
CA ALA A 372 27.98 -30.65 5.29
C ALA A 372 27.33 -30.00 4.06
N VAL A 373 26.34 -30.69 3.50
CA VAL A 373 25.32 -30.18 2.59
C VAL A 373 24.72 -28.92 3.22
N VAL A 374 24.86 -27.76 2.57
CA VAL A 374 24.10 -26.56 2.97
C VAL A 374 22.63 -26.97 2.94
N THR A 375 21.94 -26.80 4.08
CA THR A 375 20.55 -27.20 4.19
C THR A 375 19.73 -26.53 3.08
N PRO A 376 18.80 -27.25 2.43
CA PRO A 376 18.05 -26.71 1.30
C PRO A 376 17.36 -25.37 1.60
N HIS A 377 16.92 -25.16 2.85
CA HIS A 377 16.28 -23.92 3.29
C HIS A 377 17.22 -22.70 3.24
N LEU A 378 18.52 -22.84 3.55
CA LEU A 378 19.47 -21.71 3.54
C LEU A 378 19.69 -21.18 2.13
N ARG A 379 19.65 -22.06 1.12
CA ARG A 379 19.75 -21.68 -0.29
C ARG A 379 18.53 -20.89 -0.76
N VAL A 380 17.34 -21.32 -0.34
CA VAL A 380 16.11 -20.58 -0.60
C VAL A 380 16.13 -19.23 0.12
N GLU A 381 16.61 -19.19 1.36
CA GLU A 381 16.76 -17.95 2.13
C GLU A 381 17.76 -16.98 1.50
N GLU A 382 18.89 -17.47 0.96
CA GLU A 382 19.84 -16.66 0.18
C GLU A 382 19.17 -16.04 -1.05
N CYS A 383 18.39 -16.82 -1.80
CA CYS A 383 17.63 -16.33 -2.95
C CYS A 383 16.55 -15.31 -2.53
N LEU A 384 15.86 -15.55 -1.41
CA LEU A 384 14.89 -14.63 -0.83
C LEU A 384 15.56 -13.29 -0.45
N CYS A 385 16.75 -13.33 0.15
CA CYS A 385 17.52 -12.14 0.51
C CYS A 385 17.83 -11.28 -0.70
N TYR A 386 18.34 -11.87 -1.77
CA TYR A 386 18.56 -11.17 -3.04
C TYR A 386 17.25 -10.69 -3.69
N GLY A 387 16.17 -11.47 -3.60
CA GLY A 387 14.83 -11.08 -4.04
C GLY A 387 14.32 -9.84 -3.32
N LEU A 388 14.48 -9.76 -1.99
CA LEU A 388 14.11 -8.60 -1.18
C LEU A 388 14.94 -7.36 -1.50
N MET A 389 16.26 -7.52 -1.68
CA MET A 389 17.13 -6.41 -2.13
C MET A 389 16.68 -5.89 -3.49
N THR A 390 16.40 -6.79 -4.42
CA THR A 390 15.92 -6.45 -5.76
C THR A 390 14.56 -5.74 -5.70
N TYR A 391 13.62 -6.30 -4.95
CA TYR A 391 12.30 -5.70 -4.72
C TYR A 391 12.43 -4.29 -4.15
N HIS A 392 13.30 -4.10 -3.16
CA HIS A 392 13.50 -2.77 -2.58
C HIS A 392 14.05 -1.79 -3.62
N ILE A 393 15.15 -2.17 -4.27
CA ILE A 393 15.91 -1.31 -5.17
C ILE A 393 15.11 -0.91 -6.40
N MET A 394 14.38 -1.87 -6.98
CA MET A 394 13.57 -1.66 -8.16
C MET A 394 12.20 -1.12 -7.79
N MET A 395 11.49 -1.82 -6.90
CA MET A 395 10.06 -1.63 -6.72
C MET A 395 9.67 -0.71 -5.57
N LEU A 396 10.52 -0.47 -4.56
CA LEU A 396 10.18 0.46 -3.47
C LEU A 396 10.76 1.86 -3.67
N ARG A 397 11.98 1.98 -4.22
CA ARG A 397 12.59 3.29 -4.43
C ARG A 397 11.83 4.08 -5.48
N SER A 398 11.65 5.38 -5.25
CA SER A 398 11.04 6.26 -6.25
C SER A 398 11.98 6.47 -7.44
N ILE A 399 13.29 6.48 -7.19
CA ILE A 399 14.32 6.54 -8.21
C ILE A 399 15.19 5.30 -8.06
N PRO A 400 15.22 4.39 -9.05
CA PRO A 400 16.12 3.26 -9.03
C PRO A 400 17.58 3.77 -9.02
N PRO A 401 18.48 3.11 -8.31
CA PRO A 401 19.89 3.47 -8.29
C PRO A 401 20.53 3.21 -9.66
N HIS A 402 21.82 3.50 -9.78
CA HIS A 402 22.54 3.39 -11.04
C HIS A 402 22.31 2.02 -11.73
N PRO A 403 22.09 1.97 -13.06
CA PRO A 403 21.77 0.72 -13.77
C PRO A 403 22.78 -0.42 -13.54
N SER A 404 24.06 -0.10 -13.36
CA SER A 404 25.08 -1.11 -13.04
C SER A 404 24.80 -1.82 -11.71
N LEU A 405 24.36 -1.10 -10.68
CA LEU A 405 24.03 -1.70 -9.38
C LEU A 405 22.83 -2.64 -9.51
N CYS A 406 21.83 -2.25 -10.29
CA CYS A 406 20.67 -3.10 -10.56
C CYS A 406 21.11 -4.39 -11.27
N LEU A 407 21.93 -4.25 -12.32
CA LEU A 407 22.48 -5.37 -13.08
C LEU A 407 23.34 -6.30 -12.22
N ASP A 408 24.19 -5.76 -11.35
CA ASP A 408 25.06 -6.51 -10.46
C ASP A 408 24.24 -7.39 -9.50
N ILE A 409 23.22 -6.81 -8.86
CA ILE A 409 22.32 -7.54 -7.96
C ILE A 409 21.52 -8.59 -8.73
N GLY A 410 21.05 -8.28 -9.94
CA GLY A 410 20.37 -9.25 -10.79
C GLY A 410 21.25 -10.44 -11.18
N ASN A 411 22.55 -10.23 -11.42
CA ASN A 411 23.53 -11.29 -11.67
C ASN A 411 23.86 -12.09 -10.41
N GLN A 412 23.94 -11.44 -9.25
CA GLN A 412 24.15 -12.12 -7.97
C GLN A 412 22.96 -13.02 -7.63
N LEU A 413 21.73 -12.54 -7.81
CA LEU A 413 20.51 -13.34 -7.66
C LEU A 413 20.50 -14.53 -8.62
N LYS A 414 20.83 -14.31 -9.90
CA LYS A 414 20.98 -15.39 -10.89
C LYS A 414 22.00 -16.43 -10.43
N SER A 415 23.14 -16.00 -9.92
CA SER A 415 24.21 -16.89 -9.44
C SER A 415 23.77 -17.72 -8.24
N ALA A 416 23.01 -17.13 -7.31
CA ALA A 416 22.41 -17.84 -6.18
C ALA A 416 21.36 -18.86 -6.65
N LEU A 417 20.46 -18.48 -7.56
CA LEU A 417 19.46 -19.36 -8.15
C LEU A 417 20.10 -20.57 -8.85
N LEU A 418 21.20 -20.37 -9.59
CA LEU A 418 21.93 -21.46 -10.25
C LEU A 418 22.62 -22.44 -9.28
N GLN A 419 22.72 -22.11 -7.99
CA GLN A 419 23.18 -23.02 -6.94
C GLN A 419 22.04 -23.79 -6.26
N THR A 420 20.81 -23.64 -6.78
CA THR A 420 19.63 -24.36 -6.29
C THR A 420 19.11 -25.34 -7.34
N GLU A 421 18.33 -26.31 -6.88
CA GLU A 421 17.68 -27.33 -7.71
C GLU A 421 16.17 -27.30 -7.44
N LEU A 422 15.35 -27.30 -8.49
CA LEU A 422 13.89 -27.11 -8.39
C LEU A 422 13.20 -28.19 -7.54
N GLN A 423 13.61 -29.45 -7.68
CA GLN A 423 12.98 -30.56 -6.97
C GLN A 423 13.42 -30.66 -5.51
N VAL A 424 14.64 -30.21 -5.20
CA VAL A 424 15.22 -30.32 -3.85
C VAL A 424 14.92 -29.08 -3.01
N HIS A 425 15.12 -27.90 -3.57
CA HIS A 425 15.10 -26.64 -2.82
C HIS A 425 13.74 -25.93 -2.91
N TRP A 426 13.05 -26.03 -4.06
CA TRP A 426 11.85 -25.24 -4.35
C TRP A 426 10.55 -26.05 -4.25
N GLN A 427 10.59 -27.27 -3.74
CA GLN A 427 9.39 -28.07 -3.51
C GLN A 427 8.45 -27.34 -2.53
N GLY A 428 7.22 -27.04 -2.96
CA GLY A 428 6.26 -26.27 -2.16
C GLY A 428 6.45 -24.75 -2.20
N HIS A 429 7.51 -24.23 -2.83
CA HIS A 429 7.83 -22.79 -2.87
C HIS A 429 7.85 -22.20 -4.30
N SER A 430 7.11 -22.80 -5.23
CA SER A 430 7.05 -22.33 -6.63
C SER A 430 6.49 -20.91 -6.78
N GLU A 431 5.52 -20.52 -5.95
CA GLU A 431 4.98 -19.15 -5.93
C GLU A 431 6.03 -18.13 -5.45
N LEU A 432 6.87 -18.51 -4.48
CA LEU A 432 7.96 -17.66 -4.00
C LEU A 432 9.04 -17.52 -5.08
N LEU A 433 9.41 -18.62 -5.72
CA LEU A 433 10.37 -18.62 -6.82
C LEU A 433 9.89 -17.74 -7.97
N LEU A 434 8.60 -17.78 -8.29
CA LEU A 434 7.99 -16.89 -9.27
C LEU A 434 8.19 -15.42 -8.88
N TRP A 435 7.85 -15.06 -7.64
CA TRP A 435 8.01 -13.68 -7.15
C TRP A 435 9.47 -13.20 -7.19
N ILE A 436 10.42 -14.03 -6.74
CA ILE A 436 11.87 -13.74 -6.80
C ILE A 436 12.33 -13.55 -8.25
N SER A 437 11.89 -14.42 -9.15
CA SER A 437 12.25 -14.36 -10.57
C SER A 437 11.66 -13.14 -11.26
N PHE A 438 10.43 -12.74 -10.92
CA PHE A 438 9.83 -11.49 -11.37
C PHE A 438 10.61 -10.28 -10.87
N ALA A 439 11.00 -10.24 -9.59
CA ALA A 439 11.83 -9.17 -9.06
C ALA A 439 13.16 -9.08 -9.83
N GLY A 440 13.85 -10.21 -9.99
CA GLY A 440 15.11 -10.32 -10.73
C GLY A 440 14.98 -9.89 -12.20
N ALA A 441 13.91 -10.27 -12.88
CA ALA A 441 13.66 -9.88 -14.27
C ALA A 441 13.57 -8.36 -14.44
N HIS A 442 13.20 -7.60 -13.42
CA HIS A 442 13.09 -6.14 -13.48
C HIS A 442 14.43 -5.41 -13.30
N THR A 443 15.53 -6.09 -12.96
CA THR A 443 16.85 -5.44 -12.79
C THR A 443 17.45 -4.95 -14.11
N THR A 444 16.98 -5.49 -15.22
CA THR A 444 17.34 -5.12 -16.58
C THR A 444 16.14 -5.35 -17.48
N THR A 445 16.15 -4.75 -18.66
CA THR A 445 15.01 -4.83 -19.58
C THR A 445 15.33 -5.47 -20.90
N GLN A 446 16.61 -5.68 -21.17
CA GLN A 446 17.08 -6.33 -22.36
C GLN A 446 18.43 -6.99 -22.11
N GLY A 447 18.82 -7.84 -23.05
CA GLY A 447 20.09 -8.53 -23.05
C GLY A 447 20.08 -9.84 -22.26
N PRO A 448 21.26 -10.48 -22.13
CA PRO A 448 21.35 -11.88 -21.76
C PRO A 448 20.79 -12.23 -20.37
N LEU A 449 20.83 -11.26 -19.45
CA LEU A 449 20.26 -11.45 -18.11
C LEU A 449 18.72 -11.41 -18.16
N ARG A 450 18.11 -10.50 -18.95
CA ARG A 450 16.65 -10.46 -19.16
C ARG A 450 16.19 -11.78 -19.76
N ASP A 451 16.82 -12.19 -20.85
CA ASP A 451 16.47 -13.43 -21.56
C ASP A 451 16.53 -14.66 -20.63
N TRP A 452 17.56 -14.72 -19.78
CA TRP A 452 17.69 -15.79 -18.80
C TRP A 452 16.53 -15.82 -17.77
N TYR A 453 16.13 -14.67 -17.24
CA TYR A 453 14.99 -14.60 -16.32
C TYR A 453 13.67 -14.92 -17.01
N VAL A 454 13.46 -14.46 -18.25
CA VAL A 454 12.22 -14.76 -19.00
C VAL A 454 12.11 -16.27 -19.28
N LEU A 455 13.21 -16.93 -19.62
CA LEU A 455 13.26 -18.39 -19.77
C LEU A 455 12.97 -19.12 -18.44
N LEU A 456 13.54 -18.65 -17.33
CA LEU A 456 13.26 -19.20 -16.00
C LEU A 456 11.77 -19.05 -15.66
N LEU A 457 11.19 -17.87 -15.87
CA LEU A 457 9.78 -17.58 -15.64
C LEU A 457 8.87 -18.48 -16.48
N SER A 458 9.18 -18.66 -17.77
CA SER A 458 8.44 -19.56 -18.67
C SER A 458 8.43 -21.00 -18.12
N SER A 459 9.60 -21.45 -17.65
CA SER A 459 9.75 -22.79 -17.07
C SER A 459 9.02 -22.95 -15.74
N ILE A 460 9.00 -21.94 -14.88
CA ILE A 460 8.19 -21.92 -13.65
C ILE A 460 6.70 -21.95 -14.01
N ASN A 461 6.28 -21.15 -14.99
CA ASN A 461 4.89 -21.08 -15.41
C ASN A 461 4.38 -22.39 -16.01
N SER A 462 5.23 -23.17 -16.68
CA SER A 462 4.86 -24.51 -17.15
C SER A 462 4.37 -25.45 -16.04
N ARG A 463 4.81 -25.20 -14.78
CA ARG A 463 4.38 -25.95 -13.59
C ARG A 463 3.16 -25.33 -12.92
N LEU A 464 3.07 -24.00 -12.90
CA LEU A 464 1.93 -23.28 -12.32
C LEU A 464 0.68 -23.35 -13.21
N GLY A 465 0.86 -23.48 -14.53
CA GLY A 465 -0.22 -23.61 -15.50
C GLY A 465 -1.05 -22.34 -15.69
N ALA A 466 -0.52 -21.16 -15.32
CA ALA A 466 -1.24 -19.91 -15.50
C ALA A 466 -1.29 -19.52 -16.99
N LYS A 467 -2.45 -19.04 -17.42
CA LYS A 467 -2.76 -18.74 -18.82
C LYS A 467 -2.93 -17.24 -19.10
N SER A 468 -2.87 -16.41 -18.06
CA SER A 468 -3.02 -14.98 -18.20
C SER A 468 -2.38 -14.23 -17.02
N TRP A 469 -2.12 -12.94 -17.24
CA TRP A 469 -1.62 -12.02 -16.22
C TRP A 469 -2.54 -11.97 -14.99
N GLU A 470 -3.86 -12.03 -15.19
CA GLU A 470 -4.87 -11.99 -14.13
C GLU A 470 -4.79 -13.19 -13.18
N GLN A 471 -4.18 -14.30 -13.62
CA GLN A 471 -3.92 -15.46 -12.77
C GLN A 471 -2.60 -15.36 -12.01
N ILE A 472 -1.60 -14.66 -12.56
CA ILE A 472 -0.28 -14.45 -11.96
C ILE A 472 -0.28 -13.34 -10.92
N LYS A 473 -0.94 -12.22 -11.23
CA LYS A 473 -0.97 -11.05 -10.36
C LYS A 473 -1.40 -11.39 -8.92
N PRO A 474 -2.48 -12.16 -8.68
CA PRO A 474 -2.87 -12.55 -7.32
C PRO A 474 -1.78 -13.33 -6.58
N ILE A 475 -0.95 -14.12 -7.28
CA ILE A 475 0.17 -14.85 -6.69
C ILE A 475 1.25 -13.86 -6.22
N LEU A 476 1.65 -12.92 -7.08
CA LEU A 476 2.65 -11.90 -6.74
C LEU A 476 2.20 -11.03 -5.56
N MET A 477 0.90 -10.72 -5.49
CA MET A 477 0.29 -9.96 -4.39
C MET A 477 0.33 -10.67 -3.03
N LYS A 478 0.48 -12.01 -2.97
CA LYS A 478 0.63 -12.73 -1.69
C LYS A 478 1.95 -12.39 -1.00
N PHE A 479 2.99 -12.07 -1.77
CA PHE A 479 4.32 -11.72 -1.27
C PHE A 479 4.42 -10.21 -1.09
N LEU A 480 4.83 -9.49 -2.13
CA LEU A 480 4.86 -8.04 -2.17
C LEU A 480 4.68 -7.61 -3.62
N TRP A 481 3.69 -6.77 -3.90
CA TRP A 481 3.48 -6.23 -5.24
C TRP A 481 3.04 -4.78 -5.16
N ILE A 482 3.53 -3.94 -6.06
CA ILE A 482 3.14 -2.53 -6.13
C ILE A 482 2.39 -2.33 -7.43
N GLU A 483 1.23 -1.68 -7.36
CA GLU A 483 0.36 -1.43 -8.51
C GLU A 483 1.07 -0.67 -9.65
N ARG A 484 2.08 0.16 -9.34
CA ARG A 484 2.92 0.83 -10.36
C ARG A 484 3.66 -0.15 -11.29
N TYR A 485 3.84 -1.40 -10.86
CA TYR A 485 4.44 -2.46 -11.65
C TYR A 485 3.41 -3.28 -12.44
N GLU A 486 2.14 -2.91 -12.42
CA GLU A 486 1.10 -3.61 -13.20
C GLU A 486 1.44 -3.67 -14.70
N ILE A 487 1.79 -2.53 -15.30
CA ILE A 487 2.13 -2.45 -16.72
C ILE A 487 3.48 -3.13 -17.02
N PRO A 488 4.59 -2.86 -16.29
CA PRO A 488 5.84 -3.59 -16.47
C PRO A 488 5.71 -5.12 -16.28
N GLY A 489 4.89 -5.54 -15.29
CA GLY A 489 4.66 -6.94 -14.97
C GLY A 489 3.87 -7.66 -16.06
N SER A 490 2.80 -7.05 -16.58
CA SER A 490 2.03 -7.61 -17.70
C SER A 490 2.83 -7.64 -19.00
N ALA A 491 3.70 -6.64 -19.24
CA ALA A 491 4.62 -6.65 -20.36
C ALA A 491 5.63 -7.81 -20.27
N LEU A 492 6.24 -8.03 -19.09
CA LEU A 492 7.12 -9.16 -18.84
C LEU A 492 6.40 -10.51 -19.02
N TRP A 493 5.13 -10.60 -18.63
CA TRP A 493 4.31 -11.79 -18.87
C TRP A 493 4.13 -12.07 -20.36
N LEU A 494 3.85 -11.05 -21.18
CA LEU A 494 3.74 -11.19 -22.63
C LEU A 494 5.05 -11.63 -23.28
N GLU A 495 6.20 -11.08 -22.85
CA GLU A 495 7.53 -11.52 -23.30
C GLU A 495 7.73 -13.03 -23.05
N MET A 496 7.31 -13.51 -21.89
CA MET A 496 7.39 -14.92 -21.51
C MET A 496 6.50 -15.82 -22.38
N GLU A 497 5.27 -15.37 -22.68
CA GLU A 497 4.37 -16.10 -23.59
C GLU A 497 4.95 -16.21 -25.00
N HIS A 498 5.53 -15.13 -25.54
CA HIS A 498 6.15 -15.13 -26.86
C HIS A 498 7.34 -16.08 -26.97
N LEU A 499 8.13 -16.26 -25.90
CA LEU A 499 9.24 -17.22 -25.86
C LEU A 499 8.77 -18.67 -25.77
N SER A 500 7.64 -18.94 -25.10
CA SER A 500 7.08 -20.30 -24.97
C SER A 500 6.69 -20.92 -26.32
N VAL A 501 6.42 -20.09 -27.33
CA VAL A 501 6.00 -20.51 -28.67
C VAL A 501 7.19 -20.89 -29.56
N ASN A 502 8.42 -20.48 -29.21
CA ASN A 502 9.51 -20.43 -30.19
C ASN A 502 10.83 -21.15 -29.88
N ASN A 503 11.09 -21.81 -28.74
CA ASN A 503 12.36 -22.55 -28.63
C ASN A 503 12.43 -23.67 -27.56
N VAL A 504 12.73 -24.88 -28.03
CA VAL A 504 13.18 -26.05 -27.24
C VAL A 504 14.68 -25.98 -26.89
N LEU A 505 15.42 -24.97 -27.39
CA LEU A 505 16.89 -24.99 -27.40
C LEU A 505 17.63 -24.34 -26.21
N HIS A 506 16.95 -23.92 -25.14
CA HIS A 506 17.63 -23.20 -24.02
C HIS A 506 17.76 -23.97 -22.69
N LEU A 507 17.47 -25.28 -22.66
CA LEU A 507 17.60 -26.10 -21.44
C LEU A 507 19.02 -26.16 -20.84
N VAL A 508 20.07 -25.85 -21.61
CA VAL A 508 21.47 -25.90 -21.14
C VAL A 508 21.78 -24.80 -20.11
N THR A 509 21.22 -23.60 -20.25
CA THR A 509 21.55 -22.46 -19.36
C THR A 509 20.83 -22.51 -18.01
N LEU A 510 19.75 -23.29 -17.93
CA LEU A 510 19.02 -23.59 -16.70
C LEU A 510 19.38 -24.97 -16.14
N ALA A 511 20.26 -25.73 -16.80
CA ALA A 511 20.58 -27.11 -16.44
C ALA A 511 20.87 -27.34 -14.94
N PRO A 512 21.55 -26.46 -14.20
CA PRO A 512 21.72 -26.62 -12.76
C PRO A 512 20.41 -26.64 -11.97
N LEU A 513 19.42 -25.81 -12.34
CA LEU A 513 18.11 -25.71 -11.69
C LEU A 513 17.21 -26.92 -11.97
N PHE A 514 17.40 -27.59 -13.11
CA PHE A 514 16.54 -28.69 -13.58
C PHE A 514 17.22 -30.07 -13.47
N ARG A 515 18.30 -30.20 -12.69
CA ARG A 515 18.86 -31.52 -12.38
C ARG A 515 17.77 -32.39 -11.73
N VAL A 516 17.64 -33.60 -12.26
CA VAL A 516 16.67 -34.62 -11.82
C VAL A 516 17.23 -35.38 -10.63
#